data_AF-A0A953W133-F1
#
_entry.id   AF-A0A953W133-F1
#
_cell.length_a   1.000
_cell.length_b   1.000
_cell.length_c   1.000
_cell.angle_alpha   90.00
_cell.angle_beta   90.00
_cell.angle_gamma   90.00
#
_symmetry.space_group_name_H-M   'P 1'
#
loop_
_entity.id
_entity.type
_entity.pdbx_description
1 polymer ?
#
loop_
_entity_poly.entity_id
_entity_poly.type
_entity_poly.pdbx_seq_one_letter_code
_entity_poly.pdbx_strand_id
1 'polypeptide(L)'
;LGGSRVQIGGPTGAFIVVVYGVIATYGYDGLVLATLMAGGILLIAGLLKAGNLVAYVPEPVIDGFTIGIAIIIATSQLKDLLGLSMAEVPAEFIDKIAAMWAARGTLNGASLAVGLATIAMIVGLRRIAPRFPGLILAVGVASAVVALAGLPVDTIQTRFGALPNTLPMPALPEMTWERVHELLPTAFVIAFLAGVESLLSAMVADRMIAGHHRSNAEVLAQGAANIGSALFGGLPATGAIARTATNVRAGGRTPVAGLVHALTILALMLGAAPLAGYLAMPALAGLLILTAWNMSEPHKWRAHLTARRSDQVLLLLTLVLTVLADLTVAIGVGVAAGLALRLRRREVPPSDWTPPDR
;
A
#
# COMPACT_ATOMS: atom_id res chain seq x y z
N LEU A 1 -13.40 0.54 -17.45
CA LEU A 1 -12.61 -0.70 -17.57
C LEU A 1 -12.77 -1.61 -16.35
N GLY A 2 -12.84 -1.06 -15.12
CA GLY A 2 -12.91 -1.81 -13.86
C GLY A 2 -13.97 -2.91 -13.77
N GLY A 3 -13.63 -3.95 -13.01
CA GLY A 3 -14.51 -5.06 -12.65
C GLY A 3 -15.42 -4.74 -11.48
N SER A 4 -15.06 -3.76 -10.64
CA SER A 4 -15.88 -3.22 -9.54
C SER A 4 -16.44 -1.83 -9.85
N ARG A 5 -17.69 -1.57 -9.40
CA ARG A 5 -18.41 -0.30 -9.68
C ARG A 5 -18.07 0.83 -8.71
N VAL A 6 -17.56 0.51 -7.53
CA VAL A 6 -17.41 1.47 -6.40
C VAL A 6 -15.97 1.55 -5.90
N GLN A 7 -15.09 0.77 -6.50
CA GLN A 7 -13.69 0.69 -6.13
C GLN A 7 -12.94 1.96 -6.49
N ILE A 8 -12.12 2.43 -5.55
CA ILE A 8 -11.29 3.61 -5.73
C ILE A 8 -9.84 3.16 -5.84
N GLY A 9 -9.22 3.48 -6.97
CA GLY A 9 -7.84 3.12 -7.30
C GLY A 9 -6.82 4.20 -6.96
N GLY A 10 -5.55 3.82 -6.84
CA GLY A 10 -4.38 4.71 -6.70
C GLY A 10 -3.29 4.06 -5.85
N PRO A 11 -2.21 4.80 -5.50
CA PRO A 11 -1.16 4.25 -4.65
C PRO A 11 -1.70 3.89 -3.25
N THR A 12 -1.20 2.79 -2.69
CA THR A 12 -1.53 2.35 -1.32
C THR A 12 -0.28 2.33 -0.45
N GLY A 13 -0.49 2.39 0.87
CA GLY A 13 0.60 2.25 1.84
C GLY A 13 1.40 0.97 1.64
N ALA A 14 0.74 -0.11 1.22
CA ALA A 14 1.38 -1.40 0.97
C ALA A 14 2.48 -1.34 -0.09
N PHE A 15 2.33 -0.45 -1.07
CA PHE A 15 3.33 -0.23 -2.11
C PHE A 15 4.50 0.63 -1.66
N ILE A 16 4.41 1.40 -0.57
CA ILE A 16 5.46 2.36 -0.17
C ILE A 16 6.80 1.66 0.02
N VAL A 17 6.80 0.47 0.62
CA VAL A 17 8.04 -0.27 0.89
C VAL A 17 8.65 -0.79 -0.42
N VAL A 18 7.84 -1.36 -1.31
CA VAL A 18 8.27 -1.79 -2.65
C VAL A 18 8.83 -0.60 -3.43
N VAL A 19 8.08 0.50 -3.48
CA VAL A 19 8.45 1.76 -4.15
C VAL A 19 9.77 2.28 -3.63
N TYR A 20 9.93 2.37 -2.31
CA TYR A 20 11.15 2.87 -1.69
C TYR A 20 12.35 1.97 -1.99
N GLY A 21 12.22 0.65 -1.85
CA GLY A 21 13.29 -0.29 -2.16
C GLY A 21 13.72 -0.21 -3.63
N VAL A 22 12.75 -0.17 -4.55
CA VAL A 22 13.03 -0.08 -5.99
C VAL A 22 13.70 1.25 -6.35
N ILE A 23 13.26 2.36 -5.78
CA ILE A 23 13.92 3.66 -6.00
C ILE A 23 15.34 3.65 -5.43
N ALA A 24 15.54 3.09 -4.25
CA ALA A 24 16.86 3.03 -3.62
C ALA A 24 17.86 2.18 -4.42
N THR A 25 17.40 1.07 -5.00
CA THR A 25 18.28 0.14 -5.74
C THR A 25 18.40 0.50 -7.22
N TYR A 26 17.31 0.86 -7.88
CA TYR A 26 17.23 1.00 -9.34
C TYR A 26 16.92 2.42 -9.82
N GLY A 27 16.75 3.36 -8.90
CA GLY A 27 16.36 4.74 -9.21
C GLY A 27 14.86 4.87 -9.53
N TYR A 28 14.43 6.13 -9.63
CA TYR A 28 13.04 6.47 -9.96
C TYR A 28 12.63 5.94 -11.35
N ASP A 29 13.51 6.05 -12.34
CA ASP A 29 13.23 5.54 -13.69
C ASP A 29 13.05 4.01 -13.70
N GLY A 30 13.79 3.31 -12.84
CA GLY A 30 13.60 1.87 -12.62
C GLY A 30 12.21 1.53 -12.07
N LEU A 31 11.69 2.34 -11.14
CA LEU A 31 10.32 2.16 -10.64
C LEU A 31 9.28 2.38 -11.74
N VAL A 32 9.43 3.45 -12.53
CA VAL A 32 8.50 3.76 -13.62
C VAL A 32 8.48 2.63 -14.65
N LEU A 33 9.64 2.13 -15.05
CA LEU A 33 9.76 0.99 -15.97
C LEU A 33 9.16 -0.30 -15.37
N ALA A 34 9.47 -0.63 -14.12
CA ALA A 34 8.89 -1.79 -13.45
C ALA A 34 7.37 -1.69 -13.34
N THR A 35 6.83 -0.50 -13.11
CA THR A 35 5.37 -0.22 -13.07
C THR A 35 4.73 -0.40 -14.45
N LEU A 36 5.39 0.07 -15.51
CA LEU A 36 4.94 -0.14 -16.89
C LEU A 36 4.89 -1.64 -17.23
N MET A 37 5.96 -2.37 -16.92
CA MET A 37 6.04 -3.82 -17.10
C MET A 37 4.98 -4.56 -16.29
N ALA A 38 4.77 -4.18 -15.03
CA ALA A 38 3.73 -4.75 -14.18
C ALA A 38 2.33 -4.54 -14.79
N GLY A 39 2.10 -3.37 -15.38
CA GLY A 39 0.88 -3.08 -16.12
C GLY A 39 0.68 -4.03 -17.31
N GLY A 40 1.74 -4.30 -18.09
CA GLY A 40 1.74 -5.30 -19.16
C GLY A 40 1.46 -6.73 -18.66
N ILE A 41 2.13 -7.14 -17.57
CA ILE A 41 1.93 -8.45 -16.92
C ILE A 41 0.47 -8.61 -16.48
N LEU A 42 -0.13 -7.58 -15.88
CA LEU A 42 -1.53 -7.56 -15.47
C LEU A 42 -2.48 -7.64 -16.67
N LEU A 43 -2.19 -6.95 -17.77
CA LEU A 43 -2.99 -7.08 -18.99
C LEU A 43 -2.98 -8.52 -19.52
N ILE A 44 -1.79 -9.12 -19.61
CA ILE A 44 -1.64 -10.52 -20.04
C ILE A 44 -2.38 -11.46 -19.08
N ALA A 45 -2.19 -11.29 -17.77
CA ALA A 45 -2.87 -12.09 -16.76
C ALA A 45 -4.41 -11.98 -16.85
N GLY A 46 -4.93 -10.78 -17.06
CA GLY A 46 -6.35 -10.53 -17.24
C GLY A 46 -6.92 -11.20 -18.50
N LEU A 47 -6.18 -11.15 -19.62
CA LEU A 47 -6.55 -11.83 -20.88
C LEU A 47 -6.54 -13.35 -20.74
N LEU A 48 -5.54 -13.90 -20.03
CA LEU A 48 -5.42 -15.33 -19.74
C LEU A 48 -6.39 -15.82 -18.63
N LYS A 49 -7.26 -14.94 -18.13
CA LYS A 49 -8.19 -15.22 -17.03
C LYS A 49 -7.51 -15.65 -15.72
N ALA A 50 -6.25 -15.24 -15.53
CA ALA A 50 -5.46 -15.52 -14.35
C ALA A 50 -5.90 -14.70 -13.13
N GLY A 51 -6.81 -13.73 -13.27
CA GLY A 51 -7.39 -13.01 -12.13
C GLY A 51 -8.14 -13.92 -11.16
N ASN A 52 -8.66 -15.05 -11.65
CA ASN A 52 -9.26 -16.08 -10.80
C ASN A 52 -8.22 -16.80 -9.93
N LEU A 53 -6.93 -16.76 -10.29
CA LEU A 53 -5.88 -17.44 -9.53
C LEU A 53 -5.56 -16.76 -8.20
N VAL A 54 -5.84 -15.46 -8.09
CA VAL A 54 -5.67 -14.71 -6.83
C VAL A 54 -6.53 -15.31 -5.71
N ALA A 55 -7.68 -15.90 -6.03
CA ALA A 55 -8.51 -16.61 -5.05
C ALA A 55 -7.81 -17.85 -4.44
N TYR A 56 -6.69 -18.30 -5.01
CA TYR A 56 -5.90 -19.38 -4.44
C TYR A 56 -4.86 -18.94 -3.41
N VAL A 57 -4.52 -17.64 -3.37
CA VAL A 57 -3.58 -17.10 -2.40
C VAL A 57 -4.18 -17.24 -0.99
N PRO A 58 -3.52 -17.95 -0.07
CA PRO A 58 -4.08 -18.14 1.26
C PRO A 58 -4.15 -16.83 2.05
N GLU A 59 -5.27 -16.59 2.73
CA GLU A 59 -5.48 -15.41 3.58
C GLU A 59 -4.34 -15.17 4.59
N PRO A 60 -3.77 -16.19 5.27
CA PRO A 60 -2.67 -15.97 6.22
C PRO A 60 -1.42 -15.33 5.59
N VAL A 61 -1.15 -15.57 4.30
CA VAL A 61 -0.03 -14.96 3.59
C VAL A 61 -0.29 -13.46 3.42
N ILE A 62 -1.50 -13.10 3.02
CA ILE A 62 -1.92 -11.72 2.80
C ILE A 62 -1.89 -10.97 4.13
N ASP A 63 -2.47 -11.55 5.19
CA ASP A 63 -2.51 -10.94 6.52
C ASP A 63 -1.08 -10.76 7.08
N GLY A 64 -0.22 -11.78 6.96
CA GLY A 64 1.18 -11.69 7.39
C GLY A 64 1.94 -10.60 6.64
N PHE A 65 1.74 -10.49 5.33
CA PHE A 65 2.33 -9.46 4.49
C PHE A 65 1.84 -8.05 4.86
N THR A 66 0.53 -7.87 5.03
CA THR A 66 -0.06 -6.58 5.40
C THR A 66 0.41 -6.11 6.78
N ILE A 67 0.47 -6.99 7.78
CA ILE A 67 1.00 -6.65 9.11
C ILE A 67 2.49 -6.33 9.02
N GLY A 68 3.26 -7.08 8.21
CA GLY A 68 4.68 -6.82 7.99
C GLY A 68 4.93 -5.42 7.42
N ILE A 69 4.18 -5.04 6.38
CA ILE A 69 4.27 -3.68 5.81
C ILE A 69 3.83 -2.62 6.82
N ALA A 70 2.77 -2.87 7.60
CA ALA A 70 2.37 -1.95 8.66
C ALA A 70 3.51 -1.66 9.65
N ILE A 71 4.27 -2.69 10.05
CA ILE A 71 5.45 -2.54 10.91
C ILE A 71 6.51 -1.68 10.20
N ILE A 72 6.82 -1.97 8.93
CA ILE A 72 7.85 -1.22 8.19
C ILE A 72 7.46 0.25 8.01
N ILE A 73 6.20 0.53 7.66
CA ILE A 73 5.68 1.91 7.55
C ILE A 73 5.83 2.60 8.89
N ALA A 74 5.28 2.02 9.97
CA ALA A 74 5.30 2.64 11.29
C ALA A 74 6.74 2.94 11.75
N THR A 75 7.65 1.98 11.59
CA THR A 75 9.07 2.16 11.92
C THR A 75 9.72 3.23 11.04
N SER A 76 9.40 3.30 9.75
CA SER A 76 9.97 4.32 8.86
C SER A 76 9.47 5.73 9.18
N GLN A 77 8.30 5.86 9.79
CA GLN A 77 7.76 7.15 10.26
C GLN A 77 8.35 7.62 11.59
N LEU A 78 9.03 6.75 12.35
CA LEU A 78 9.58 7.11 13.66
C LEU A 78 10.62 8.23 13.56
N LYS A 79 11.43 8.27 12.48
CA LYS A 79 12.37 9.37 12.22
C LYS A 79 11.65 10.71 12.28
N ASP A 80 10.61 10.86 11.46
CA ASP A 80 9.93 12.14 11.26
C ASP A 80 9.03 12.49 12.44
N LEU A 81 8.43 11.49 13.10
CA LEU A 81 7.69 11.68 14.34
C LEU A 81 8.58 12.20 15.48
N LEU A 82 9.76 11.59 15.68
CA LEU A 82 10.71 11.99 16.72
C LEU A 82 11.56 13.20 16.31
N GLY A 83 11.53 13.58 15.03
CA GLY A 83 12.36 14.63 14.45
C GLY A 83 13.85 14.33 14.49
N LEU A 84 14.25 13.07 14.27
CA LEU A 84 15.65 12.64 14.28
C LEU A 84 16.41 13.15 13.04
N SER A 85 17.58 13.73 13.28
CA SER A 85 18.48 14.14 12.22
C SER A 85 19.32 12.95 11.75
N MET A 86 19.01 12.45 10.55
CA MET A 86 19.74 11.36 9.90
C MET A 86 19.91 11.70 8.41
N ALA A 87 21.15 11.64 7.92
CA ALA A 87 21.49 11.89 6.53
C ALA A 87 20.92 10.80 5.61
N GLU A 88 21.12 9.54 5.99
CA GLU A 88 20.57 8.38 5.29
C GLU A 88 19.81 7.48 6.27
N VAL A 89 18.68 6.95 5.80
CA VAL A 89 17.90 5.96 6.54
C VAL A 89 18.07 4.65 5.79
N PRO A 90 18.69 3.62 6.39
CA PRO A 90 18.81 2.32 5.75
C PRO A 90 17.45 1.75 5.33
N ALA A 91 17.41 1.03 4.21
CA ALA A 91 16.18 0.37 3.76
C ALA A 91 15.79 -0.78 4.69
N GLU A 92 16.78 -1.62 5.02
CA GLU A 92 16.68 -2.81 5.86
C GLU A 92 16.21 -2.49 7.28
N PHE A 93 15.33 -3.33 7.81
CA PHE A 93 14.64 -3.04 9.08
C PHE A 93 15.59 -2.98 10.28
N ILE A 94 16.51 -3.93 10.40
CA ILE A 94 17.45 -4.01 11.54
C ILE A 94 18.41 -2.82 11.53
N ASP A 95 19.01 -2.53 10.39
CA ASP A 95 19.94 -1.41 10.24
C ASP A 95 19.25 -0.06 10.47
N LYS A 96 18.00 0.08 10.03
CA LYS A 96 17.17 1.26 10.28
C LYS A 96 16.93 1.49 11.77
N ILE A 97 16.59 0.45 12.53
CA ILE A 97 16.43 0.55 13.99
C ILE A 97 17.75 0.94 14.65
N ALA A 98 18.86 0.32 14.25
CA ALA A 98 20.19 0.63 14.80
C ALA A 98 20.59 2.10 14.51
N ALA A 99 20.36 2.58 13.28
CA ALA A 99 20.62 3.96 12.88
C ALA A 99 19.77 4.96 13.67
N MET A 100 18.47 4.70 13.83
CA MET A 100 17.59 5.54 14.64
C MET A 100 18.01 5.56 16.11
N TRP A 101 18.44 4.41 16.64
CA TRP A 101 18.95 4.33 18.00
C TRP A 101 20.25 5.14 18.18
N ALA A 102 21.14 5.12 17.19
CA ALA A 102 22.35 5.95 17.22
C ALA A 102 22.00 7.46 17.18
N ALA A 103 20.98 7.84 16.42
CA ALA A 103 20.53 9.23 16.28
C ALA A 103 19.64 9.74 17.43
N ARG A 104 19.33 8.91 18.44
CA ARG A 104 18.38 9.23 19.53
C ARG A 104 18.66 10.54 20.28
N GLY A 105 19.92 10.98 20.33
CA GLY A 105 20.31 12.25 20.95
C GLY A 105 19.88 13.50 20.17
N THR A 106 19.44 13.35 18.92
CA THR A 106 18.98 14.45 18.04
C THR A 106 17.47 14.68 18.09
N LEU A 107 16.78 14.08 19.07
CA LEU A 107 15.33 14.17 19.21
C LEU A 107 14.85 15.62 19.28
N ASN A 108 13.86 15.95 18.46
CA ASN A 108 13.23 17.26 18.44
C ASN A 108 11.85 17.19 19.11
N GLY A 109 11.76 17.80 20.30
CA GLY A 109 10.53 17.81 21.09
C GLY A 109 9.35 18.49 20.38
N ALA A 110 9.60 19.48 19.51
CA ALA A 110 8.56 20.13 18.73
C ALA A 110 7.95 19.17 17.70
N SER A 111 8.80 18.41 16.98
CA SER A 111 8.33 17.39 16.03
C SER A 111 7.48 16.33 16.72
N LEU A 112 7.94 15.83 17.87
CA LEU A 112 7.21 14.85 18.65
C LEU A 112 5.85 15.39 19.12
N ALA A 113 5.82 16.61 19.65
CA ALA A 113 4.58 17.25 20.09
C ALA A 113 3.59 17.44 18.94
N VAL A 114 4.04 17.92 17.78
CA VAL A 114 3.20 18.12 16.59
C VAL A 114 2.64 16.79 16.09
N GLY A 115 3.46 15.75 16.00
CA GLY A 115 3.01 14.45 15.53
C GLY A 115 2.02 13.78 16.49
N LEU A 116 2.29 13.80 17.80
CA LEU A 116 1.36 13.28 18.81
C LEU A 116 0.06 14.07 18.86
N ALA A 117 0.10 15.41 18.77
CA ALA A 117 -1.08 16.26 18.68
C ALA A 117 -1.91 15.95 17.43
N THR A 118 -1.24 15.72 16.29
CA THR A 118 -1.90 15.30 15.05
C THR A 118 -2.62 13.96 15.22
N ILE A 119 -1.95 12.96 15.82
CA ILE A 119 -2.55 11.65 16.12
C ILE A 119 -3.77 11.82 17.04
N ALA A 120 -3.63 12.57 18.13
CA ALA A 120 -4.69 12.80 19.09
C ALA A 120 -5.91 13.49 18.44
N MET A 121 -5.66 14.49 17.60
CA MET A 121 -6.70 15.20 16.86
C MET A 121 -7.41 14.29 15.85
N ILE A 122 -6.67 13.47 15.10
CA ILE A 122 -7.27 12.48 14.18
C ILE A 122 -8.19 11.51 14.94
N VAL A 123 -7.70 10.95 16.05
CA VAL A 123 -8.47 9.99 16.85
C VAL A 123 -9.69 10.65 17.49
N GLY A 124 -9.53 11.86 18.03
CA GLY A 124 -10.62 12.64 18.61
C GLY A 124 -11.71 12.97 17.60
N LEU A 125 -11.33 13.49 16.42
CA LEU A 125 -12.27 13.82 15.34
C LEU A 125 -13.00 12.58 14.81
N ARG A 126 -12.32 11.43 14.69
CA ARG A 126 -12.96 10.17 14.30
C ARG A 126 -14.04 9.73 15.29
N ARG A 127 -13.89 10.04 16.58
CA ARG A 127 -14.88 9.71 17.61
C ARG A 127 -16.04 10.69 17.66
N ILE A 128 -15.74 12.00 17.58
CA ILE A 128 -16.74 13.07 17.77
C ILE A 128 -17.52 13.33 16.47
N ALA A 129 -16.84 13.32 15.32
CA ALA A 129 -17.41 13.67 14.02
C ALA A 129 -16.95 12.68 12.92
N PRO A 130 -17.40 11.41 12.96
CA PRO A 130 -16.91 10.34 12.07
C PRO A 130 -17.19 10.59 10.57
N ARG A 131 -18.14 11.47 10.23
CA ARG A 131 -18.45 11.87 8.85
C ARG A 131 -17.61 13.05 8.35
N PHE A 132 -16.91 13.74 9.24
CA PHE A 132 -16.10 14.91 8.92
C PHE A 132 -14.71 14.48 8.40
N PRO A 133 -14.08 15.20 7.45
CA PRO A 133 -12.76 14.86 6.91
C PRO A 133 -11.61 15.13 7.90
N GLY A 134 -11.64 14.44 9.04
CA GLY A 134 -10.75 14.71 10.17
C GLY A 134 -9.27 14.52 9.88
N LEU A 135 -8.90 13.69 8.91
CA LEU A 135 -7.50 13.52 8.49
C LEU A 135 -6.94 14.79 7.84
N ILE A 136 -7.71 15.39 6.92
CA ILE A 136 -7.32 16.61 6.20
C ILE A 136 -7.25 17.78 7.19
N LEU A 137 -8.27 17.92 8.04
CA LEU A 137 -8.29 18.97 9.05
C LEU A 137 -7.10 18.83 10.01
N ALA A 138 -6.83 17.63 10.52
CA ALA A 138 -5.80 17.43 11.51
C ALA A 138 -4.40 17.76 10.96
N VAL A 139 -4.06 17.24 9.78
CA VAL A 139 -2.78 17.53 9.15
C VAL A 139 -2.69 19.01 8.75
N GLY A 140 -3.76 19.59 8.22
CA GLY A 140 -3.81 21.00 7.82
C GLY A 140 -3.61 21.95 9.00
N VAL A 141 -4.33 21.73 10.10
CA VAL A 141 -4.22 22.55 11.33
C VAL A 141 -2.83 22.40 11.95
N ALA A 142 -2.33 21.17 12.10
CA ALA A 142 -0.99 20.94 12.65
C ALA A 142 0.10 21.63 11.81
N SER A 143 0.00 21.54 10.48
CA SER A 143 0.93 22.19 9.55
C SER A 143 0.80 23.72 9.58
N ALA A 144 -0.41 24.25 9.70
CA ALA A 144 -0.64 25.69 9.85
C ALA A 144 -0.04 26.23 11.15
N VAL A 145 -0.17 25.50 12.27
CA VAL A 145 0.47 25.87 13.54
C VAL A 145 1.98 25.89 13.40
N VAL A 146 2.59 24.88 12.77
CA VAL A 146 4.03 24.85 12.50
C VAL A 146 4.47 26.06 11.67
N ALA A 147 3.74 26.37 10.59
CA ALA A 147 4.06 27.48 9.70
C ALA A 147 3.90 28.86 10.37
N LEU A 148 2.83 29.07 11.14
CA LEU A 148 2.53 30.35 11.79
C LEU A 148 3.39 30.61 13.03
N ALA A 149 3.69 29.56 13.80
CA ALA A 149 4.51 29.67 15.01
C ALA A 149 6.02 29.56 14.72
N GLY A 150 6.43 29.25 13.48
CA GLY A 150 7.83 29.11 13.09
C GLY A 150 8.54 27.97 13.82
N LEU A 151 7.85 26.86 14.08
CA LEU A 151 8.45 25.73 14.80
C LEU A 151 9.59 25.10 13.98
N PRO A 152 10.71 24.69 14.61
CA PRO A 152 11.86 24.13 13.92
C PRO A 152 11.59 22.68 13.51
N VAL A 153 10.71 22.48 12.55
CA VAL A 153 10.20 21.18 12.12
C VAL A 153 10.28 21.10 10.60
N ASP A 154 10.73 19.96 10.08
CA ASP A 154 10.78 19.73 8.64
C ASP A 154 9.38 19.78 8.01
N THR A 155 9.27 20.52 6.91
CA THR A 155 8.12 20.47 6.01
C THR A 155 8.49 19.75 4.72
N ILE A 156 7.50 19.45 3.88
CA ILE A 156 7.77 18.90 2.55
C ILE A 156 8.72 19.82 1.77
N GLN A 157 8.51 21.13 1.82
CA GLN A 157 9.31 22.10 1.07
C GLN A 157 10.75 22.20 1.59
N THR A 158 10.97 22.21 2.91
CA THR A 158 12.33 22.30 3.44
C THR A 158 13.16 21.05 3.13
N ARG A 159 12.50 19.90 3.00
CA ARG A 159 13.16 18.61 2.79
C ARG A 159 13.33 18.22 1.32
N PHE A 160 12.32 18.47 0.50
CA PHE A 160 12.27 18.02 -0.90
C PHE A 160 12.25 19.16 -1.92
N GLY A 161 12.24 20.42 -1.47
CA GLY A 161 12.19 21.59 -2.33
C GLY A 161 10.78 21.91 -2.83
N ALA A 162 10.70 22.74 -3.88
CA ALA A 162 9.43 23.12 -4.46
C ALA A 162 8.77 21.94 -5.17
N LEU A 163 7.48 21.72 -4.87
CA LEU A 163 6.69 20.72 -5.58
C LEU A 163 6.36 21.22 -6.99
N PRO A 164 6.47 20.37 -8.03
CA PRO A 164 6.04 20.74 -9.37
C PRO A 164 4.53 21.02 -9.36
N ASN A 165 4.14 22.11 -10.03
CA ASN A 165 2.76 22.56 -10.17
C ASN A 165 2.22 22.35 -11.60
N THR A 166 2.94 21.60 -12.43
CA THR A 166 2.57 21.28 -13.80
C THR A 166 2.18 19.81 -13.92
N LEU A 167 1.33 19.50 -14.91
CA LEU A 167 1.05 18.13 -15.28
C LEU A 167 2.25 17.58 -16.07
N PRO A 168 2.81 16.43 -15.68
CA PRO A 168 3.84 15.79 -16.48
C PRO A 168 3.25 15.38 -17.83
N MET A 169 4.01 15.57 -18.91
CA MET A 169 3.65 15.04 -20.22
C MET A 169 3.91 13.54 -20.26
N PRO A 170 3.08 12.75 -20.95
CA PRO A 170 3.29 11.31 -21.06
C PRO A 170 4.62 11.02 -21.79
N ALA A 171 5.46 10.20 -21.18
CA ALA A 171 6.74 9.77 -21.73
C ALA A 171 6.89 8.25 -21.55
N LEU A 172 7.52 7.61 -22.53
CA LEU A 172 7.94 6.22 -22.38
C LEU A 172 9.27 6.19 -21.59
N PRO A 173 9.38 5.38 -20.53
CA PRO A 173 10.65 5.19 -19.84
C PRO A 173 11.66 4.53 -20.79
N GLU A 174 12.95 4.74 -20.56
CA GLU A 174 13.99 4.11 -21.35
C GLU A 174 13.94 2.59 -21.19
N MET A 175 13.73 1.88 -22.31
CA MET A 175 13.62 0.43 -22.34
C MET A 175 14.86 -0.17 -23.00
N THR A 176 15.84 -0.56 -22.20
CA THR A 176 16.93 -1.43 -22.66
C THR A 176 16.65 -2.88 -22.26
N TRP A 177 17.14 -3.83 -23.06
CA TRP A 177 16.97 -5.26 -22.76
C TRP A 177 17.51 -5.64 -21.38
N GLU A 178 18.65 -5.06 -21.00
CA GLU A 178 19.27 -5.26 -19.69
C GLU A 178 18.36 -4.81 -18.55
N ARG A 179 17.82 -3.59 -18.63
CA ARG A 179 16.93 -3.03 -17.60
C ARG A 179 15.62 -3.79 -17.49
N VAL A 180 15.06 -4.23 -18.62
CA VAL A 180 13.84 -5.07 -18.63
C VAL A 180 14.10 -6.40 -17.93
N HIS A 181 15.24 -7.05 -18.19
CA HIS A 181 15.58 -8.31 -17.52
C HIS A 181 15.83 -8.11 -16.02
N GLU A 182 16.57 -7.06 -15.64
CA GLU A 182 16.88 -6.72 -14.26
C GLU A 182 15.62 -6.42 -13.42
N LEU A 183 14.66 -5.67 -13.99
CA LEU A 183 13.46 -5.22 -13.28
C LEU A 183 12.29 -6.20 -13.36
N LEU A 184 12.44 -7.32 -14.10
CA LEU A 184 11.39 -8.31 -14.26
C LEU A 184 10.87 -8.89 -12.93
N PRO A 185 11.73 -9.27 -11.95
CA PRO A 185 11.25 -9.75 -10.65
C PRO A 185 10.42 -8.69 -9.92
N THR A 186 10.88 -7.45 -9.91
CA THR A 186 10.18 -6.30 -9.32
C THR A 186 8.82 -6.06 -9.98
N ALA A 187 8.75 -6.14 -11.31
CA ALA A 187 7.51 -5.99 -12.07
C ALA A 187 6.50 -7.08 -11.70
N PHE A 188 6.94 -8.32 -11.47
CA PHE A 188 6.07 -9.40 -10.97
C PHE A 188 5.55 -9.12 -9.56
N VAL A 189 6.37 -8.58 -8.66
CA VAL A 189 5.94 -8.20 -7.30
C VAL A 189 4.88 -7.11 -7.36
N ILE A 190 5.13 -6.04 -8.13
CA ILE A 190 4.19 -4.95 -8.33
C ILE A 190 2.88 -5.46 -8.94
N ALA A 191 2.95 -6.29 -9.98
CA ALA A 191 1.79 -6.88 -10.64
C ALA A 191 0.99 -7.77 -9.68
N PHE A 192 1.66 -8.64 -8.92
CA PHE A 192 1.02 -9.51 -7.94
C PHE A 192 0.31 -8.69 -6.87
N LEU A 193 0.99 -7.72 -6.27
CA LEU A 193 0.42 -6.90 -5.21
C LEU A 193 -0.76 -6.05 -5.73
N ALA A 194 -0.64 -5.46 -6.92
CA ALA A 194 -1.70 -4.66 -7.53
C ALA A 194 -2.92 -5.53 -7.86
N GLY A 195 -2.71 -6.71 -8.43
CA GLY A 195 -3.79 -7.65 -8.73
C GLY A 195 -4.50 -8.14 -7.46
N VAL A 196 -3.73 -8.59 -6.47
CA VAL A 196 -4.26 -9.16 -5.22
C VAL A 196 -5.00 -8.11 -4.41
N GLU A 197 -4.39 -6.97 -4.10
CA GLU A 197 -5.04 -5.92 -3.31
C GLU A 197 -6.29 -5.38 -4.00
N SER A 198 -6.24 -5.23 -5.31
CA SER A 198 -7.39 -4.79 -6.08
C SER A 198 -8.56 -5.76 -5.97
N LEU A 199 -8.32 -7.07 -6.07
CA LEU A 199 -9.37 -8.08 -5.96
C LEU A 199 -9.88 -8.23 -4.52
N LEU A 200 -9.00 -8.13 -3.52
CA LEU A 200 -9.42 -8.09 -2.11
C LEU A 200 -10.32 -6.88 -1.83
N SER A 201 -9.94 -5.72 -2.34
CA SER A 201 -10.73 -4.49 -2.27
C SER A 201 -12.08 -4.64 -2.95
N ALA A 202 -12.11 -5.28 -4.13
CA ALA A 202 -13.35 -5.59 -4.85
C ALA A 202 -14.26 -6.51 -4.03
N MET A 203 -13.73 -7.56 -3.41
CA MET A 203 -14.49 -8.50 -2.57
C MET A 203 -15.05 -7.85 -1.30
N VAL A 204 -14.31 -6.92 -0.68
CA VAL A 204 -14.82 -6.14 0.45
C VAL A 204 -15.93 -5.20 -0.02
N ALA A 205 -15.72 -4.52 -1.15
CA ALA A 205 -16.71 -3.63 -1.73
C ALA A 205 -18.03 -4.34 -2.06
N ASP A 206 -17.95 -5.50 -2.71
CA ASP A 206 -19.07 -6.36 -3.05
C ASP A 206 -19.93 -6.68 -1.82
N ARG A 207 -19.29 -7.04 -0.70
CA ARG A 207 -20.00 -7.30 0.57
C ARG A 207 -20.71 -6.07 1.11
N MET A 208 -20.15 -4.88 0.91
CA MET A 208 -20.75 -3.63 1.39
C MET A 208 -21.93 -3.15 0.53
N ILE A 209 -21.95 -3.46 -0.77
CA ILE A 209 -23.01 -3.05 -1.69
C ILE A 209 -23.95 -4.20 -2.10
N ALA A 210 -23.76 -5.40 -1.54
CA ALA A 210 -24.42 -6.64 -1.96
C ALA A 210 -24.31 -6.86 -3.49
N GLY A 211 -23.10 -6.66 -4.02
CA GLY A 211 -22.80 -6.72 -5.45
C GLY A 211 -21.82 -7.84 -5.81
N HIS A 212 -21.43 -7.87 -7.08
CA HIS A 212 -20.43 -8.78 -7.60
C HIS A 212 -19.49 -8.05 -8.56
N HIS A 213 -18.19 -8.25 -8.36
CA HIS A 213 -17.14 -7.79 -9.26
C HIS A 213 -16.82 -8.84 -10.33
N ARG A 214 -16.17 -8.38 -11.41
CA ARG A 214 -15.61 -9.25 -12.46
C ARG A 214 -14.09 -9.28 -12.31
N SER A 215 -13.53 -10.36 -11.75
CA SER A 215 -12.11 -10.43 -11.37
C SER A 215 -11.15 -10.16 -12.54
N ASN A 216 -11.36 -10.81 -13.69
CA ASN A 216 -10.48 -10.61 -14.86
C ASN A 216 -10.60 -9.19 -15.45
N ALA A 217 -11.78 -8.58 -15.42
CA ALA A 217 -11.95 -7.19 -15.83
C ALA A 217 -11.24 -6.22 -14.86
N GLU A 218 -11.22 -6.55 -13.57
CA GLU A 218 -10.49 -5.77 -12.57
C GLU A 218 -8.97 -5.86 -12.81
N VAL A 219 -8.43 -7.06 -13.05
CA VAL A 219 -7.01 -7.25 -13.36
C VAL A 219 -6.61 -6.52 -14.65
N LEU A 220 -7.42 -6.59 -15.70
CA LEU A 220 -7.21 -5.80 -16.93
C LEU A 220 -7.20 -4.29 -16.64
N ALA A 221 -8.14 -3.82 -15.83
CA ALA A 221 -8.22 -2.40 -15.47
C ALA A 221 -7.01 -1.95 -14.65
N GLN A 222 -6.49 -2.78 -13.75
CA GLN A 222 -5.24 -2.49 -13.03
C GLN A 222 -4.04 -2.46 -13.97
N GLY A 223 -3.99 -3.33 -14.97
CA GLY A 223 -2.95 -3.28 -16.00
C GLY A 223 -2.95 -1.95 -16.76
N ALA A 224 -4.12 -1.54 -17.26
CA ALA A 224 -4.29 -0.25 -17.93
C ALA A 224 -3.99 0.94 -17.01
N ALA A 225 -4.40 0.88 -15.74
CA ALA A 225 -4.14 1.94 -14.76
C ALA A 225 -2.65 2.09 -14.45
N ASN A 226 -1.90 0.99 -14.33
CA ASN A 226 -0.46 1.04 -14.06
C ASN A 226 0.35 1.49 -15.28
N ILE A 227 -0.04 1.09 -16.50
CA ILE A 227 0.55 1.66 -17.73
C ILE A 227 0.28 3.17 -17.78
N GLY A 228 -0.98 3.57 -17.58
CA GLY A 228 -1.36 4.99 -17.54
C GLY A 228 -0.61 5.75 -16.45
N SER A 229 -0.43 5.18 -15.26
CA SER A 229 0.36 5.79 -14.19
C SER A 229 1.82 5.97 -14.63
N ALA A 230 2.48 4.90 -15.07
CA ALA A 230 3.88 4.91 -15.46
C ALA A 230 4.19 5.91 -16.59
N LEU A 231 3.32 6.03 -17.59
CA LEU A 231 3.50 7.00 -18.68
C LEU A 231 3.58 8.45 -18.18
N PHE A 232 2.93 8.78 -17.08
CA PHE A 232 2.96 10.11 -16.47
C PHE A 232 3.97 10.19 -15.30
N GLY A 233 4.86 9.21 -15.15
CA GLY A 233 5.78 9.12 -14.00
C GLY A 233 5.08 8.79 -12.68
N GLY A 234 3.87 8.26 -12.72
CA GLY A 234 3.12 7.92 -11.52
C GLY A 234 3.67 6.68 -10.80
N LEU A 235 3.32 6.56 -9.53
CA LEU A 235 3.58 5.37 -8.72
C LEU A 235 2.66 4.21 -9.13
N PRO A 236 3.02 2.95 -8.81
CA PRO A 236 2.10 1.83 -8.92
C PRO A 236 0.75 2.10 -8.24
N ALA A 237 -0.31 1.69 -8.91
CA ALA A 237 -1.69 1.87 -8.45
C ALA A 237 -2.40 0.54 -8.24
N THR A 238 -3.28 0.50 -7.25
CA THR A 238 -4.12 -0.65 -6.93
C THR A 238 -5.47 -0.19 -6.36
N GLY A 239 -6.40 -1.12 -6.14
CA GLY A 239 -7.63 -0.88 -5.40
C GLY A 239 -7.38 -0.68 -3.92
N ALA A 240 -7.81 0.46 -3.35
CA ALA A 240 -7.57 0.77 -1.94
C ALA A 240 -8.80 0.48 -1.08
N ILE A 241 -8.73 -0.56 -0.23
CA ILE A 241 -9.85 -1.01 0.63
C ILE A 241 -10.45 0.15 1.43
N ALA A 242 -9.63 0.95 2.11
CA ALA A 242 -10.09 2.06 2.94
C ALA A 242 -10.79 3.18 2.15
N ARG A 243 -10.28 3.53 0.96
CA ARG A 243 -10.90 4.55 0.10
C ARG A 243 -12.22 4.04 -0.49
N THR A 244 -12.23 2.79 -0.96
CA THR A 244 -13.44 2.13 -1.45
C THR A 244 -14.51 2.05 -0.35
N ALA A 245 -14.15 1.62 0.86
CA ALA A 245 -15.08 1.55 1.99
C ALA A 245 -15.64 2.93 2.36
N THR A 246 -14.79 3.97 2.34
CA THR A 246 -15.21 5.35 2.58
C THR A 246 -16.17 5.84 1.49
N ASN A 247 -15.85 5.57 0.21
CA ASN A 247 -16.71 5.88 -0.92
C ASN A 247 -18.09 5.25 -0.79
N VAL A 248 -18.14 3.95 -0.49
CA VAL A 248 -19.41 3.23 -0.32
C VAL A 248 -20.21 3.76 0.87
N ARG A 249 -19.57 4.03 2.01
CA ARG A 249 -20.23 4.62 3.20
C ARG A 249 -20.72 6.05 2.95
N ALA A 250 -20.07 6.79 2.06
CA ALA A 250 -20.51 8.10 1.60
C ALA A 250 -21.66 8.02 0.56
N GLY A 251 -22.12 6.82 0.19
CA GLY A 251 -23.22 6.60 -0.75
C GLY A 251 -22.77 6.39 -2.20
N GLY A 252 -21.48 6.28 -2.47
CA GLY A 252 -20.93 5.98 -3.79
C GLY A 252 -21.41 4.62 -4.30
N ARG A 253 -22.12 4.64 -5.43
CA ARG A 253 -22.72 3.43 -6.06
C ARG A 253 -22.31 3.19 -7.51
N THR A 254 -21.65 4.16 -8.14
CA THR A 254 -21.29 4.12 -9.56
C THR A 254 -19.82 4.49 -9.75
N PRO A 255 -19.21 4.12 -10.90
CA PRO A 255 -17.83 4.47 -11.22
C PRO A 255 -17.58 5.99 -11.29
N VAL A 256 -18.65 6.79 -11.43
CA VAL A 256 -18.58 8.25 -11.43
C VAL A 256 -17.94 8.79 -10.15
N ALA A 257 -18.14 8.12 -9.00
CA ALA A 257 -17.49 8.51 -7.76
C ALA A 257 -15.94 8.45 -7.85
N GLY A 258 -15.41 7.47 -8.58
CA GLY A 258 -13.97 7.38 -8.86
C GLY A 258 -13.48 8.49 -9.79
N LEU A 259 -14.27 8.87 -10.80
CA LEU A 259 -13.96 10.00 -11.68
C LEU A 259 -13.93 11.32 -10.91
N VAL A 260 -14.94 11.56 -10.07
CA VAL A 260 -15.00 12.75 -9.21
C VAL A 260 -13.81 12.78 -8.24
N HIS A 261 -13.45 11.63 -7.65
CA HIS A 261 -12.26 11.53 -6.79
C HIS A 261 -10.98 11.93 -7.53
N ALA A 262 -10.77 11.40 -8.73
CA ALA A 262 -9.58 11.71 -9.55
C ALA A 262 -9.52 13.20 -9.94
N LEU A 263 -10.65 13.77 -10.39
CA LEU A 263 -10.74 15.19 -10.75
C LEU A 263 -10.55 16.10 -9.53
N THR A 264 -11.05 15.70 -8.37
CA THR A 264 -10.85 16.46 -7.12
C THR A 264 -9.38 16.48 -6.72
N ILE A 265 -8.69 15.34 -6.80
CA ILE A 265 -7.25 15.27 -6.53
C ILE A 265 -6.49 16.13 -7.54
N LEU A 266 -6.83 16.06 -8.83
CA LEU A 266 -6.20 16.87 -9.87
C LEU A 266 -6.38 18.37 -9.61
N ALA A 267 -7.60 18.81 -9.30
CA ALA A 267 -7.88 20.21 -9.00
C ALA A 267 -7.12 20.69 -7.75
N LEU A 268 -7.05 19.87 -6.70
CA LEU A 268 -6.26 20.18 -5.50
C LEU A 268 -4.76 20.21 -5.79
N MET A 269 -4.23 19.31 -6.62
CA MET A 269 -2.83 19.37 -7.01
C MET A 269 -2.51 20.65 -7.80
N LEU A 270 -3.35 21.05 -8.75
CA LEU A 270 -3.10 22.26 -9.54
C LEU A 270 -3.28 23.56 -8.75
N GLY A 271 -4.29 23.62 -7.86
CA GLY A 271 -4.61 24.83 -7.11
C GLY A 271 -3.89 24.97 -5.76
N ALA A 272 -3.66 23.86 -5.06
CA ALA A 272 -3.13 23.83 -3.70
C ALA A 272 -1.70 23.24 -3.61
N ALA A 273 -1.00 23.00 -4.73
CA ALA A 273 0.40 22.58 -4.73
C ALA A 273 1.32 23.45 -3.83
N PRO A 274 1.22 24.80 -3.83
CA PRO A 274 2.03 25.62 -2.94
C PRO A 274 1.75 25.35 -1.46
N LEU A 275 0.49 25.04 -1.11
CA LEU A 275 0.10 24.73 0.26
C LEU A 275 0.64 23.37 0.71
N ALA A 276 0.79 22.41 -0.22
CA ALA A 276 1.36 21.10 0.10
C ALA A 276 2.82 21.21 0.59
N GLY A 277 3.58 22.22 0.16
CA GLY A 277 4.94 22.47 0.64
C GLY A 277 5.02 22.75 2.15
N TYR A 278 3.96 23.33 2.74
CA TYR A 278 3.88 23.64 4.16
C TYR A 278 3.50 22.45 5.05
N LEU A 279 3.18 21.29 4.47
CA LEU A 279 2.81 20.13 5.25
C LEU A 279 3.97 19.69 6.15
N ALA A 280 3.72 19.68 7.46
CA ALA A 280 4.72 19.29 8.44
C ALA A 280 4.96 17.78 8.39
N MET A 281 6.22 17.38 8.24
CA MET A 281 6.64 15.97 8.23
C MET A 281 6.14 15.18 9.44
N PRO A 282 6.22 15.65 10.71
CA PRO A 282 5.69 14.90 11.85
C PRO A 282 4.16 14.73 11.82
N ALA A 283 3.42 15.67 11.22
CA ALA A 283 1.97 15.53 11.06
C ALA A 283 1.64 14.40 10.06
N LEU A 284 2.38 14.33 8.95
CA LEU A 284 2.29 13.23 7.97
C LEU A 284 2.75 11.89 8.58
N ALA A 285 3.81 11.90 9.37
CA ALA A 285 4.29 10.73 10.10
C ALA A 285 3.22 10.17 11.04
N GLY A 286 2.57 11.04 11.83
CA GLY A 286 1.48 10.66 12.71
C GLY A 286 0.26 10.09 11.96
N LEU A 287 -0.10 10.71 10.83
CA LEU A 287 -1.11 10.18 9.92
C LEU A 287 -0.73 8.77 9.43
N LEU A 288 0.50 8.59 8.95
CA LEU A 288 0.97 7.33 8.37
C LEU A 288 1.08 6.21 9.41
N ILE A 289 1.50 6.51 10.64
CA ILE A 289 1.48 5.55 11.76
C ILE A 289 0.06 5.09 12.07
N LEU A 290 -0.91 6.01 12.10
CA LEU A 290 -2.31 5.64 12.26
C LEU A 290 -2.82 4.80 11.07
N THR A 291 -2.40 5.10 9.85
CA THR A 291 -2.78 4.27 8.70
C THR A 291 -2.19 2.87 8.80
N ALA A 292 -0.92 2.73 9.19
CA ALA A 292 -0.26 1.45 9.43
C ALA A 292 -0.98 0.64 10.52
N TRP A 293 -1.34 1.29 11.64
CA TRP A 293 -2.13 0.66 12.70
C TRP A 293 -3.46 0.10 12.16
N ASN A 294 -4.19 0.88 11.37
CA ASN A 294 -5.46 0.43 10.79
C ASN A 294 -5.26 -0.67 9.74
N MET A 295 -4.18 -0.63 8.95
CA MET A 295 -3.82 -1.66 7.97
C MET A 295 -3.49 -3.00 8.63
N SER A 296 -2.90 -3.00 9.83
CA SER A 296 -2.65 -4.24 10.59
C SER A 296 -3.93 -4.96 11.05
N GLU A 297 -5.10 -4.35 10.82
CA GLU A 297 -6.42 -4.89 11.17
C GLU A 297 -6.53 -5.44 12.60
N PRO A 298 -6.26 -4.63 13.65
CA PRO A 298 -6.15 -5.10 15.05
C PRO A 298 -7.36 -5.89 15.55
N HIS A 299 -8.55 -5.60 15.00
CA HIS A 299 -9.78 -6.33 15.28
C HIS A 299 -9.76 -7.83 14.92
N LYS A 300 -8.86 -8.27 14.03
CA LYS A 300 -8.72 -9.67 13.60
C LYS A 300 -7.64 -10.44 14.38
N TRP A 301 -6.80 -9.76 15.16
CA TRP A 301 -5.65 -10.40 15.82
C TRP A 301 -6.07 -11.55 16.74
N ARG A 302 -7.19 -11.42 17.44
CA ARG A 302 -7.75 -12.52 18.25
C ARG A 302 -8.07 -13.75 17.39
N ALA A 303 -8.68 -13.56 16.22
CA ALA A 303 -8.99 -14.64 15.29
C ALA A 303 -7.73 -15.32 14.76
N HIS A 304 -6.67 -14.56 14.48
CA HIS A 304 -5.37 -15.10 14.06
C HIS A 304 -4.75 -15.99 15.15
N LEU A 305 -4.82 -15.56 16.42
CA LEU A 305 -4.30 -16.31 17.57
C LEU A 305 -5.10 -17.58 17.89
N THR A 306 -6.34 -17.67 17.43
CA THR A 306 -7.18 -18.87 17.55
C THR A 306 -7.21 -19.73 16.27
N ALA A 307 -6.56 -19.30 15.19
CA ALA A 307 -6.51 -20.02 13.93
C ALA A 307 -5.71 -21.33 14.05
N ARG A 308 -5.79 -22.18 13.02
CA ARG A 308 -5.03 -23.44 12.97
C ARG A 308 -3.53 -23.14 13.05
N ARG A 309 -2.77 -24.00 13.74
CA ARG A 309 -1.30 -23.85 13.90
C ARG A 309 -0.57 -23.64 12.57
N SER A 310 -0.97 -24.35 11.51
CA SER A 310 -0.39 -24.20 10.18
C SER A 310 -0.66 -22.84 9.54
N ASP A 311 -1.83 -22.24 9.79
CA ASP A 311 -2.16 -20.89 9.29
C ASP A 311 -1.41 -19.82 10.11
N GLN A 312 -1.24 -20.04 11.42
CA GLN A 312 -0.43 -19.18 12.27
C GLN A 312 1.05 -19.18 11.88
N VAL A 313 1.61 -20.36 11.62
CA VAL A 313 3.00 -20.49 11.15
C VAL A 313 3.18 -19.83 9.80
N LEU A 314 2.22 -19.99 8.87
CA LEU A 314 2.28 -19.35 7.57
C LEU A 314 2.22 -17.82 7.67
N LEU A 315 1.31 -17.29 8.50
CA LEU A 315 1.22 -15.86 8.76
C LEU A 315 2.51 -15.32 9.36
N LEU A 316 3.04 -15.98 10.40
CA LEU A 316 4.27 -15.56 11.08
C LEU A 316 5.47 -15.63 10.14
N LEU A 317 5.56 -16.69 9.33
CA LEU A 317 6.62 -16.85 8.32
C LEU A 317 6.57 -15.68 7.33
N THR A 318 5.41 -15.39 6.74
CA THR A 318 5.28 -14.29 5.78
C THR A 318 5.54 -12.95 6.44
N LEU A 319 5.06 -12.71 7.65
CA LEU A 319 5.35 -11.50 8.43
C LEU A 319 6.86 -11.31 8.63
N VAL A 320 7.55 -12.32 9.14
CA VAL A 320 8.98 -12.25 9.44
C VAL A 320 9.79 -12.02 8.16
N LEU A 321 9.48 -12.74 7.08
CA LEU A 321 10.15 -12.54 5.79
C LEU A 321 9.88 -11.14 5.23
N THR A 322 8.66 -10.61 5.41
CA THR A 322 8.33 -9.25 4.95
C THR A 322 9.16 -8.20 5.68
N VAL A 323 9.37 -8.38 7.00
CA VAL A 323 10.07 -7.40 7.84
C VAL A 323 11.60 -7.53 7.77
N LEU A 324 12.12 -8.75 7.69
CA LEU A 324 13.56 -9.03 7.87
C LEU A 324 14.30 -9.49 6.60
N ALA A 325 13.57 -9.83 5.54
CA ALA A 325 14.17 -10.23 4.27
C ALA A 325 13.71 -9.26 3.18
N ASP A 326 13.41 -9.77 2.00
CA ASP A 326 12.90 -8.98 0.88
C ASP A 326 11.42 -9.30 0.61
N LEU A 327 10.67 -8.29 0.13
CA LEU A 327 9.26 -8.42 -0.22
C LEU A 327 9.01 -9.49 -1.30
N THR A 328 9.92 -9.62 -2.27
CA THR A 328 9.88 -10.66 -3.31
C THR A 328 9.98 -12.04 -2.68
N VAL A 329 10.92 -12.21 -1.76
CA VAL A 329 11.12 -13.48 -1.03
C VAL A 329 9.90 -13.79 -0.16
N ALA A 330 9.36 -12.80 0.55
CA ALA A 330 8.18 -12.96 1.40
C ALA A 330 6.95 -13.44 0.60
N ILE A 331 6.68 -12.82 -0.55
CA ILE A 331 5.57 -13.21 -1.43
C ILE A 331 5.83 -14.59 -2.04
N GLY A 332 6.99 -14.82 -2.63
CA GLY A 332 7.32 -16.08 -3.29
C GLY A 332 7.24 -17.28 -2.36
N VAL A 333 7.90 -17.18 -1.19
CA VAL A 333 7.91 -18.25 -0.18
C VAL A 333 6.53 -18.38 0.46
N GLY A 334 5.87 -17.28 0.81
CA GLY A 334 4.55 -17.30 1.44
C GLY A 334 3.49 -17.97 0.57
N VAL A 335 3.40 -17.56 -0.70
CA VAL A 335 2.44 -18.16 -1.65
C VAL A 335 2.77 -19.62 -1.92
N ALA A 336 4.04 -19.97 -2.15
CA ALA A 336 4.45 -21.36 -2.40
C ALA A 336 4.13 -22.28 -1.21
N ALA A 337 4.54 -21.89 0.00
CA ALA A 337 4.26 -22.65 1.23
C ALA A 337 2.75 -22.75 1.49
N GLY A 338 2.03 -21.65 1.27
CA GLY A 338 0.58 -21.61 1.42
C GLY A 338 -0.16 -22.55 0.47
N LEU A 339 0.23 -22.56 -0.81
CA LEU A 339 -0.33 -23.49 -1.81
C LEU A 339 0.03 -24.94 -1.49
N ALA A 340 1.26 -25.23 -1.07
CA ALA A 340 1.68 -26.57 -0.66
C ALA A 340 0.87 -27.09 0.53
N LEU A 341 0.64 -26.26 1.55
CA LEU A 341 -0.21 -26.59 2.69
C LEU A 341 -1.66 -26.83 2.26
N ARG A 342 -2.19 -26.03 1.34
CA ARG A 342 -3.55 -26.20 0.81
C ARG A 342 -3.69 -27.50 0.02
N LEU A 343 -2.68 -27.89 -0.77
CA LEU A 343 -2.66 -29.15 -1.50
C LEU A 343 -2.59 -30.36 -0.54
N ARG A 344 -1.75 -30.30 0.49
CA ARG A 344 -1.66 -31.36 1.52
C ARG A 344 -2.96 -31.53 2.32
N ARG A 345 -3.76 -30.47 2.45
CA ARG A 345 -5.08 -30.50 3.13
C ARG A 345 -6.22 -31.04 2.25
N ARG A 346 -6.02 -31.20 0.93
CA ARG A 346 -7.00 -31.95 0.13
C ARG A 346 -6.90 -33.41 0.56
N GLU A 347 -7.71 -33.78 1.56
CA GLU A 347 -8.08 -35.17 1.81
C GLU A 347 -8.63 -35.72 0.49
N VAL A 348 -7.85 -36.57 -0.17
CA VAL A 348 -8.34 -37.40 -1.26
C VAL A 348 -9.34 -38.36 -0.59
N PRO A 349 -10.64 -38.34 -0.96
CA PRO A 349 -11.56 -39.36 -0.48
C PRO A 349 -10.96 -40.75 -0.79
N PRO A 350 -11.09 -41.76 0.11
CA PRO A 350 -10.67 -43.11 -0.23
C PRO A 350 -11.30 -43.51 -1.57
N SER A 351 -10.52 -44.14 -2.45
CA SER A 351 -11.02 -44.47 -3.79
C SER A 351 -12.23 -45.39 -3.65
N ASP A 352 -13.38 -45.04 -4.25
CA ASP A 352 -14.60 -45.87 -4.32
C ASP A 352 -14.42 -47.15 -5.16
N TRP A 353 -13.18 -47.55 -5.43
CA TRP A 353 -12.86 -48.74 -6.19
C TRP A 353 -13.01 -49.98 -5.32
N THR A 354 -14.07 -50.75 -5.57
CA THR A 354 -14.17 -52.15 -5.15
C THR A 354 -13.65 -53.07 -6.27
N PRO A 355 -12.88 -54.12 -5.95
CA PRO A 355 -12.47 -55.10 -6.96
C PRO A 355 -13.73 -55.76 -7.57
N PRO A 356 -13.74 -56.07 -8.88
CA PRO A 356 -14.83 -56.84 -9.48
C PRO A 356 -14.88 -58.23 -8.83
N ASP A 357 -16.07 -58.62 -8.35
CA ASP A 357 -16.32 -59.96 -7.84
C ASP A 357 -15.96 -61.00 -8.91
N ARG A 358 -15.06 -61.92 -8.56
CA ARG A 358 -14.66 -63.05 -9.40
C ARG A 358 -15.58 -64.24 -9.17
#